data_AF-A5HXH3-F1
#
_entry.id   AF-A5HXH3-F1
#
_cell.length_a   1.000
_cell.length_b   1.000
_cell.length_c   1.000
_cell.angle_alpha   90.00
_cell.angle_beta   90.00
_cell.angle_gamma   90.00
#
_symmetry.space_group_name_H-M   'P 1'
#
loop_
_entity.id
_entity.type
_entity.pdbx_description
1 polymer ?
#
loop_
_entity_poly.entity_id
_entity_poly.type
_entity_poly.pdbx_seq_one_letter_code
_entity_poly.pdbx_strand_id
1 'polypeptide(L)'
;ACWRCKSPDVPRLMNELGVAEFYGGSWESLGSEVVNSIGCADCHNASTMELQISRPALKEAFERMGRDIEEASHQDMRSLVCAQCHVEYYFNKEVVEGVPYLTFPWDNGFSVEAMEEYYDQMEFSDWTHKLSKAPMLKAQHPGYETYMTGVHASRGVSCADCHMP
;
A
#
# COMPACT_ATOMS: atom_id res chain seq x y z
N ALA A 1 -2.78 6.91 9.56
CA ALA A 1 -2.53 5.70 8.73
C ALA A 1 -3.78 4.90 8.32
N CYS A 2 -4.67 4.48 9.24
CA CYS A 2 -5.78 3.56 8.94
C CYS A 2 -6.76 4.00 7.83
N TRP A 3 -6.90 5.31 7.60
CA TRP A 3 -7.72 5.86 6.51
C TRP A 3 -7.17 5.61 5.11
N ARG A 4 -5.86 5.37 4.97
CA ARG A 4 -5.12 5.49 3.70
C ARG A 4 -5.74 4.72 2.53
N CYS A 5 -6.25 3.52 2.78
CA CYS A 5 -6.83 2.63 1.76
C CYS A 5 -8.37 2.65 1.73
N LYS A 6 -9.02 3.73 2.18
CA LYS A 6 -10.47 3.72 2.43
C LYS A 6 -11.24 4.84 1.72
N SER A 7 -10.56 5.86 1.18
CA SER A 7 -11.23 7.08 0.75
C SER A 7 -10.45 7.93 -0.25
N PRO A 8 -11.12 8.54 -1.24
CA PRO A 8 -10.55 9.55 -2.12
C PRO A 8 -10.30 10.90 -1.41
N ASP A 9 -10.65 11.05 -0.13
CA ASP A 9 -10.26 12.21 0.69
C ASP A 9 -8.79 12.12 1.13
N VAL A 10 -8.21 10.92 1.19
CA VAL A 10 -6.80 10.73 1.59
C VAL A 10 -5.78 11.44 0.69
N PRO A 11 -5.83 11.35 -0.67
CA PRO A 11 -4.84 12.02 -1.50
C PRO A 11 -5.01 13.54 -1.44
N ARG A 12 -6.25 14.04 -1.29
CA ARG A 12 -6.55 15.44 -0.99
C ARG A 12 -5.86 15.88 0.30
N LEU A 13 -6.09 15.16 1.40
CA LEU A 13 -5.50 15.46 2.71
C LEU A 13 -3.97 15.33 2.71
N MET A 14 -3.41 14.34 2.03
CA MET A 14 -1.95 14.22 1.86
C MET A 14 -1.35 15.41 1.10
N ASN A 15 -2.06 15.94 0.10
CA ASN A 15 -1.62 17.13 -0.64
C ASN A 15 -1.75 18.42 0.19
N GLU A 16 -2.78 18.54 1.03
CA GLU A 16 -3.04 19.72 1.87
C GLU A 16 -2.14 19.76 3.11
N LEU A 17 -1.97 18.63 3.78
CA LEU A 17 -1.25 18.51 5.06
C LEU A 17 0.23 18.11 4.89
N GLY A 18 0.53 17.41 3.80
CA GLY A 18 1.77 16.65 3.65
C GLY A 18 1.61 15.18 4.08
N VAL A 19 2.35 14.29 3.43
CA VAL A 19 2.21 12.83 3.62
C VAL A 19 2.56 12.38 5.03
N ALA A 20 3.67 12.89 5.59
CA ALA A 20 4.10 12.54 6.95
C ALA A 20 3.09 13.02 8.01
N GLU A 21 2.58 14.25 7.85
CA GLU A 21 1.60 14.83 8.78
C GLU A 21 0.28 14.05 8.75
N PHE A 22 -0.19 13.64 7.56
CA PHE A 22 -1.35 12.76 7.42
C PHE A 22 -1.18 11.44 8.21
N TYR A 23 0.03 10.89 8.25
CA TYR A 23 0.30 9.66 9.01
C TYR A 23 0.49 9.90 10.51
N GLY A 24 0.99 11.07 10.93
CA GLY A 24 1.32 11.39 12.32
C GLY A 24 0.11 11.56 13.24
N GLY A 25 -1.04 11.96 12.69
CA GLY A 25 -2.29 12.13 13.45
C GLY A 25 -2.94 10.81 13.91
N SER A 26 -3.77 10.90 14.94
CA SER A 26 -4.65 9.80 15.36
C SER A 26 -5.79 9.58 14.35
N TRP A 27 -6.38 8.39 14.34
CA TRP A 27 -7.42 8.05 13.34
C TRP A 27 -8.63 8.96 13.44
N GLU A 28 -9.07 9.30 14.64
CA GLU A 28 -10.25 10.11 14.91
C GLU A 28 -10.10 11.57 14.48
N SER A 29 -8.87 12.11 14.38
CA SER A 29 -8.65 13.52 14.06
C SER A 29 -9.13 13.90 12.65
N LEU A 30 -9.15 12.93 11.73
CA LEU A 30 -9.59 13.10 10.35
C LEU A 30 -11.02 12.58 10.11
N GLY A 31 -11.75 12.18 11.16
CA GLY A 31 -13.06 11.53 11.02
C GLY A 31 -14.13 12.40 10.34
N SER A 32 -14.07 13.72 10.48
CA SER A 32 -14.97 14.65 9.78
C SER A 32 -14.53 14.98 8.35
N GLU A 33 -13.29 14.66 8.00
CA GLU A 33 -12.69 14.97 6.70
C GLU A 33 -12.69 13.77 5.74
N VAL A 34 -12.57 12.56 6.29
CA VAL A 34 -12.55 11.30 5.53
C VAL A 34 -13.94 10.68 5.57
N VAL A 35 -14.83 11.19 4.73
CA VAL A 35 -16.26 10.86 4.75
C VAL A 35 -16.73 10.16 3.48
N ASN A 36 -15.92 10.18 2.42
CA ASN A 36 -16.21 9.47 1.18
C ASN A 36 -15.60 8.06 1.21
N SER A 37 -16.34 7.05 0.76
CA SER A 37 -15.77 5.73 0.48
C SER A 37 -14.92 5.76 -0.78
N ILE A 38 -14.10 4.71 -0.99
CA ILE A 38 -13.31 4.48 -2.21
C ILE A 38 -14.10 4.89 -3.46
N GLY A 39 -13.49 5.72 -4.31
CA GLY A 39 -14.12 6.35 -5.46
C GLY A 39 -13.13 6.74 -6.56
N CYS A 40 -13.60 7.57 -7.49
CA CYS A 40 -12.89 7.84 -8.75
C CYS A 40 -11.45 8.34 -8.54
N ALA A 41 -11.26 9.29 -7.62
CA ALA A 41 -9.96 9.94 -7.41
C ALA A 41 -8.91 9.04 -6.75
N ASP A 42 -9.29 7.87 -6.21
CA ASP A 42 -8.32 6.87 -5.75
C ASP A 42 -7.50 6.31 -6.92
N CYS A 43 -8.11 6.17 -8.11
CA CYS A 43 -7.55 5.45 -9.24
C CYS A 43 -7.41 6.30 -10.51
N HIS A 44 -8.12 7.42 -10.65
CA HIS A 44 -8.16 8.22 -11.87
C HIS A 44 -7.71 9.66 -11.64
N ASN A 45 -6.93 10.19 -12.59
CA ASN A 45 -6.59 11.60 -12.66
C ASN A 45 -7.84 12.43 -12.97
N ALA A 46 -8.15 13.45 -12.17
CA ALA A 46 -9.38 14.23 -12.29
C ALA A 46 -9.50 15.06 -13.59
N SER A 47 -8.38 15.32 -14.27
CA SER A 47 -8.34 16.12 -15.51
C SER A 47 -8.30 15.25 -16.77
N THR A 48 -7.50 14.19 -16.77
CA THR A 48 -7.31 13.32 -17.95
C THR A 48 -8.16 12.04 -17.92
N MET A 49 -8.70 11.68 -16.74
CA MET A 49 -9.37 10.40 -16.47
C MET A 49 -8.47 9.17 -16.62
N GLU A 50 -7.17 9.35 -16.87
CA GLU A 50 -6.21 8.25 -16.95
C GLU A 50 -6.01 7.59 -15.58
N LEU A 51 -5.62 6.31 -15.59
CA LEU A 51 -5.24 5.61 -14.37
C LEU A 51 -4.03 6.30 -13.73
N GLN A 52 -4.08 6.50 -12.42
CA GLN A 52 -3.00 7.11 -11.65
C GLN A 52 -2.76 6.38 -10.35
N ILE A 53 -1.53 6.48 -9.85
CA ILE A 53 -1.20 6.10 -8.48
C ILE A 53 -1.28 7.35 -7.59
N SER A 54 -2.36 7.43 -6.80
CA SER A 54 -2.64 8.52 -5.85
C SER A 54 -2.03 8.29 -4.46
N ARG A 55 -1.45 7.11 -4.22
CA ARG A 55 -0.82 6.74 -2.94
C ARG A 55 0.70 6.67 -3.05
N PRO A 56 1.47 7.48 -2.29
CA PRO A 56 2.92 7.54 -2.43
C PRO A 56 3.62 6.22 -2.05
N ALA A 57 3.13 5.51 -1.03
CA ALA A 57 3.76 4.26 -0.56
C ALA A 57 3.94 3.17 -1.64
N LEU A 58 3.09 3.13 -2.68
CA LEU A 58 3.28 2.19 -3.80
C LEU A 58 4.46 2.61 -4.69
N LYS A 59 4.58 3.91 -4.98
CA LYS A 59 5.71 4.46 -5.75
C LYS A 59 7.02 4.26 -5.00
N GLU A 60 7.03 4.61 -3.72
CA GLU A 60 8.19 4.45 -2.84
C GLU A 60 8.63 2.98 -2.74
N ALA A 61 7.68 2.03 -2.71
CA ALA A 61 8.00 0.61 -2.71
C ALA A 61 8.67 0.17 -4.02
N PHE A 62 8.17 0.64 -5.16
CA PHE A 62 8.80 0.39 -6.46
C PHE A 62 10.21 0.99 -6.53
N GLU A 63 10.39 2.22 -6.04
CA GLU A 63 11.69 2.89 -5.96
C GLU A 63 12.69 2.10 -5.11
N ARG A 64 12.30 1.59 -3.93
CA ARG A 64 13.16 0.72 -3.10
C ARG A 64 13.52 -0.59 -3.78
N MET A 65 12.66 -1.10 -4.66
CA MET A 65 12.94 -2.26 -5.49
C MET A 65 13.81 -1.93 -6.73
N GLY A 66 14.22 -0.67 -6.91
CA GLY A 66 14.97 -0.23 -8.09
C GLY A 66 14.15 -0.21 -9.38
N ARG A 67 12.83 -0.03 -9.28
CA ARG A 67 11.89 -0.01 -10.41
C ARG A 67 11.21 1.34 -10.51
N ASP A 68 11.08 1.87 -11.73
CA ASP A 68 10.23 3.03 -11.98
C ASP A 68 8.79 2.57 -12.24
N ILE A 69 7.85 3.02 -11.41
CA ILE A 69 6.43 2.70 -11.58
C ILE A 69 5.81 3.42 -12.77
N GLU A 70 6.39 4.54 -13.22
CA GLU A 70 5.90 5.32 -14.36
C GLU A 70 6.20 4.63 -15.71
N GLU A 71 7.12 3.65 -15.73
CA GLU A 71 7.38 2.78 -16.88
C GLU A 71 6.34 1.64 -17.02
N ALA A 72 5.40 1.52 -16.08
CA ALA A 72 4.38 0.49 -16.12
C ALA A 72 3.51 0.61 -17.38
N SER A 73 3.28 -0.53 -18.05
CA SER A 73 2.36 -0.54 -19.20
C SER A 73 0.93 -0.25 -18.75
N HIS A 74 0.05 0.11 -19.69
CA HIS A 74 -1.36 0.26 -19.38
C HIS A 74 -1.97 -1.02 -18.77
N GLN A 75 -1.50 -2.20 -19.21
CA GLN A 75 -1.95 -3.49 -18.66
C GLN A 75 -1.46 -3.72 -17.24
N ASP A 76 -0.25 -3.28 -16.90
CA ASP A 76 0.26 -3.32 -15.52
C ASP A 76 -0.54 -2.36 -14.63
N MET A 77 -0.82 -1.14 -15.13
CA MET A 77 -1.61 -0.13 -14.42
C MET A 77 -3.00 -0.62 -14.02
N ARG A 78 -3.62 -1.48 -14.85
CA ARG A 78 -4.90 -2.16 -14.54
C ARG A 78 -4.86 -3.09 -13.32
N SER A 79 -3.67 -3.40 -12.81
CA SER A 79 -3.47 -4.10 -11.53
C SER A 79 -2.86 -3.19 -10.46
N LEU A 80 -1.96 -2.28 -10.84
CA LEU A 80 -1.28 -1.39 -9.91
C LEU A 80 -2.23 -0.41 -9.21
N VAL A 81 -3.30 0.04 -9.86
CA VAL A 81 -4.32 0.86 -9.18
C VAL A 81 -5.00 0.11 -8.03
N CYS A 82 -5.10 -1.23 -8.11
CA CYS A 82 -5.57 -2.09 -7.03
C CYS A 82 -4.49 -2.31 -5.97
N ALA A 83 -3.23 -2.44 -6.38
CA ALA A 83 -2.05 -2.58 -5.52
C ALA A 83 -1.77 -1.34 -4.66
N GLN A 84 -2.46 -0.23 -4.92
CA GLN A 84 -2.47 0.87 -3.98
C GLN A 84 -3.04 0.46 -2.63
N CYS A 85 -3.92 -0.54 -2.55
CA CYS A 85 -4.62 -0.91 -1.31
C CYS A 85 -4.54 -2.40 -0.98
N HIS A 86 -4.60 -3.28 -1.98
CA HIS A 86 -4.67 -4.74 -1.82
C HIS A 86 -3.28 -5.38 -1.72
N VAL A 87 -2.57 -5.03 -0.65
CA VAL A 87 -1.17 -5.38 -0.43
C VAL A 87 -0.88 -5.61 1.05
N GLU A 88 0.17 -6.35 1.34
CA GLU A 88 0.80 -6.40 2.65
C GLU A 88 1.40 -5.04 3.00
N TYR A 89 1.25 -4.65 4.26
CA TYR A 89 1.87 -3.44 4.78
C TYR A 89 2.01 -3.51 6.30
N TYR A 90 2.95 -2.70 6.79
CA TYR A 90 3.13 -2.40 8.21
C TYR A 90 3.26 -0.89 8.44
N PHE A 91 3.39 -0.48 9.70
CA PHE A 91 3.65 0.91 10.08
C PHE A 91 5.09 1.08 10.55
N ASN A 92 5.91 1.72 9.71
CA ASN A 92 7.30 2.02 9.98
C ASN A 92 7.43 3.39 10.67
N LYS A 93 8.03 3.42 11.86
CA LYS A 93 8.27 4.65 12.64
C LYS A 93 9.64 5.29 12.40
N GLU A 94 10.46 4.69 11.55
CA GLU A 94 11.82 5.11 11.24
C GLU A 94 11.90 5.92 9.93
N VAL A 95 10.91 5.76 9.03
CA VAL A 95 10.84 6.56 7.79
C VAL A 95 10.74 8.05 8.11
N VAL A 96 9.86 8.39 9.05
CA VAL A 96 9.80 9.69 9.69
C VAL A 96 9.68 9.43 11.18
N GLU A 97 10.67 9.90 11.95
CA GLU A 97 10.81 9.61 13.38
C GLU A 97 9.48 9.77 14.14
N GLY A 98 8.98 8.66 14.68
CA GLY A 98 7.77 8.62 15.50
C GLY A 98 6.44 8.60 14.75
N VAL A 99 6.44 8.76 13.42
CA VAL A 99 5.23 8.73 12.58
C VAL A 99 4.98 7.29 12.12
N PRO A 100 3.78 6.71 12.32
CA PRO A 100 3.45 5.36 11.83
C PRO A 100 3.22 5.37 10.32
N TYR A 101 4.30 5.53 9.56
CA TYR A 101 4.29 5.64 8.11
C TYR A 101 3.96 4.29 7.48
N LEU A 102 2.98 4.25 6.57
CA LEU A 102 2.57 2.99 5.94
C LEU A 102 3.62 2.58 4.89
N THR A 103 4.17 1.39 5.05
CA THR A 103 5.27 0.87 4.23
C THR A 103 4.97 -0.55 3.75
N PHE A 104 5.33 -0.85 2.50
CA PHE A 104 5.23 -2.21 1.94
C PHE A 104 6.56 -2.95 2.12
N PRO A 105 6.57 -4.17 2.67
CA PRO A 105 7.79 -4.93 2.96
C PRO A 105 8.35 -5.64 1.72
N TRP A 106 8.53 -4.93 0.61
CA TRP A 106 8.80 -5.52 -0.71
C TRP A 106 10.27 -5.49 -1.12
N ASP A 107 11.13 -4.95 -0.27
CA ASP A 107 12.55 -4.70 -0.56
C ASP A 107 13.30 -6.00 -0.96
N ASN A 108 12.89 -7.15 -0.43
CA ASN A 108 13.44 -8.47 -0.78
C ASN A 108 12.60 -9.26 -1.81
N GLY A 109 11.43 -8.76 -2.20
CA GLY A 109 10.50 -9.41 -3.12
C GLY A 109 9.09 -9.62 -2.56
N PHE A 110 8.24 -10.31 -3.33
CA PHE A 110 6.81 -10.52 -3.02
C PHE A 110 6.49 -11.86 -2.35
N SER A 111 7.45 -12.78 -2.22
CA SER A 111 7.18 -14.06 -1.55
C SER A 111 7.05 -13.88 -0.05
N VAL A 112 6.35 -14.80 0.61
CA VAL A 112 6.21 -14.77 2.08
C VAL A 112 7.57 -14.88 2.75
N GLU A 113 8.49 -15.69 2.21
CA GLU A 113 9.84 -15.87 2.75
C GLU A 113 10.68 -14.60 2.61
N ALA A 114 10.52 -13.85 1.51
CA ALA A 114 11.23 -12.59 1.31
C ALA A 114 10.76 -11.51 2.29
N MET A 115 9.45 -11.45 2.56
CA MET A 115 8.88 -10.55 3.55
C MET A 115 9.23 -10.97 4.98
N GLU A 116 9.26 -12.27 5.27
CA GLU A 116 9.72 -12.80 6.56
C GLU A 116 11.17 -12.40 6.82
N GLU A 117 12.07 -12.61 5.86
CA GLU A 117 13.46 -12.17 5.95
C GLU A 117 13.57 -10.65 6.15
N TYR A 118 12.76 -9.86 5.44
CA TYR A 118 12.72 -8.41 5.59
C TYR A 118 12.37 -7.99 7.03
N TYR A 119 11.31 -8.56 7.61
CA TYR A 119 10.89 -8.26 8.97
C TYR A 119 11.87 -8.78 10.04
N ASP A 120 12.47 -9.95 9.83
CA ASP A 120 13.45 -10.53 10.74
C ASP A 120 14.74 -9.70 10.80
N GLN A 121 15.22 -9.18 9.67
CA GLN A 121 16.43 -8.35 9.60
C GLN A 121 16.34 -7.06 10.43
N MET A 122 15.13 -6.53 10.61
CA MET A 122 14.86 -5.35 11.43
C MET A 122 14.32 -5.68 12.82
N GLU A 123 14.27 -6.96 13.19
CA GLU A 123 13.68 -7.46 14.44
C GLU A 123 12.26 -6.90 14.68
N PHE A 124 11.46 -6.77 13.60
CA PHE A 124 10.15 -6.11 13.68
C PHE A 124 9.09 -7.01 14.32
N SER A 125 8.16 -6.37 15.02
CA SER A 125 6.95 -7.02 15.51
C SER A 125 5.79 -6.03 15.53
N ASP A 126 4.66 -6.45 14.98
CA ASP A 126 3.40 -5.72 15.06
C ASP A 126 2.83 -5.76 16.50
N TRP A 127 2.89 -6.93 17.15
CA TRP A 127 2.49 -7.08 18.55
C TRP A 127 3.17 -8.25 19.25
N THR A 128 3.36 -8.12 20.56
CA THR A 128 3.71 -9.26 21.41
C THR A 128 2.46 -10.08 21.72
N HIS A 129 2.46 -11.36 21.38
CA HIS A 129 1.34 -12.24 21.64
C HIS A 129 1.04 -12.35 23.15
N LYS A 130 -0.20 -12.06 23.56
CA LYS A 130 -0.55 -11.93 24.99
C LYS A 130 -0.34 -13.21 25.80
N LEU A 131 -0.46 -14.38 25.18
CA LEU A 131 -0.32 -15.68 25.85
C LEU A 131 1.11 -16.21 25.79
N SER A 132 1.62 -16.47 24.58
CA SER A 132 2.93 -17.10 24.35
C SER A 132 4.11 -16.13 24.49
N LYS A 133 3.87 -14.82 24.51
CA LYS A 133 4.90 -13.76 24.53
C LYS A 133 5.78 -13.70 23.28
N ALA A 134 5.42 -14.43 22.22
CA ALA A 134 6.12 -14.37 20.94
C ALA A 134 5.96 -12.98 20.28
N PRO A 135 7.01 -12.45 19.62
CA PRO A 135 6.88 -11.31 18.71
C PRO A 135 6.14 -11.78 17.46
N MET A 136 5.03 -11.14 17.13
CA MET A 136 4.17 -11.54 16.01
C MET A 136 4.26 -10.55 14.85
N LEU A 137 4.13 -11.10 13.64
CA LEU A 137 3.88 -10.38 12.40
C LEU A 137 2.42 -10.54 12.00
N LYS A 138 1.81 -9.47 11.48
CA LYS A 138 0.42 -9.47 11.00
C LYS A 138 0.40 -9.33 9.49
N ALA A 139 -0.01 -10.38 8.79
CA ALA A 139 -0.32 -10.26 7.37
C ALA A 139 -1.67 -9.54 7.11
N GLN A 140 -1.64 -8.52 6.25
CA GLN A 140 -2.74 -7.69 5.75
C GLN A 140 -2.97 -8.00 4.28
N HIS A 141 -4.07 -8.68 3.94
CA HIS A 141 -4.61 -8.79 2.56
C HIS A 141 -3.57 -8.70 1.41
N PRO A 142 -2.60 -9.64 1.32
CA PRO A 142 -1.50 -9.61 0.35
C PRO A 142 -1.98 -10.00 -1.07
N GLY A 143 -2.96 -9.26 -1.59
CA GLY A 143 -3.70 -9.59 -2.79
C GLY A 143 -2.84 -9.47 -4.05
N TYR A 144 -2.09 -8.38 -4.17
CA TYR A 144 -1.20 -8.17 -5.30
C TYR A 144 -0.03 -9.16 -5.28
N GLU A 145 0.56 -9.40 -4.11
CA GLU A 145 1.74 -10.25 -3.96
C GLU A 145 1.42 -11.71 -4.25
N THR A 146 0.32 -12.21 -3.70
CA THR A 146 -0.17 -13.56 -4.02
C THR A 146 -0.54 -13.67 -5.50
N TYR A 147 -1.22 -12.66 -6.06
CA TYR A 147 -1.53 -12.58 -7.50
C TYR A 147 -0.25 -12.67 -8.36
N MET A 148 0.81 -11.94 -8.02
CA MET A 148 2.07 -11.91 -8.78
C MET A 148 2.77 -13.27 -8.87
N THR A 149 2.48 -14.18 -7.94
CA THR A 149 2.98 -15.58 -7.99
C THR A 149 2.08 -16.53 -8.77
N GLY A 150 0.90 -16.07 -9.20
CA GLY A 150 -0.13 -16.88 -9.84
C GLY A 150 0.02 -17.00 -11.36
N VAL A 151 -0.63 -18.03 -11.93
CA VAL A 151 -0.59 -18.29 -13.38
C VAL A 151 -1.21 -17.15 -14.21
N HIS A 152 -2.25 -16.49 -13.70
CA HIS A 152 -2.90 -15.37 -14.40
C HIS A 152 -1.95 -14.17 -14.58
N ALA A 153 -1.25 -13.78 -13.51
CA ALA A 153 -0.21 -12.74 -13.58
C ALA A 153 0.91 -13.12 -14.55
N SER A 154 1.40 -14.38 -14.49
CA SER A 154 2.43 -14.87 -15.41
C SER A 154 2.03 -14.84 -16.88
N ARG A 155 0.72 -14.75 -17.16
CA ARG A 155 0.12 -14.66 -18.50
C ARG A 155 -0.34 -13.24 -18.85
N GLY A 156 -0.05 -12.25 -18.01
CA GLY A 156 -0.40 -10.84 -18.23
C GLY A 156 -1.88 -10.50 -18.01
N VAL A 157 -2.66 -11.37 -17.36
CA VAL A 157 -4.06 -11.10 -17.03
C VAL A 157 -4.12 -10.21 -15.79
N SER A 158 -4.67 -9.00 -15.93
CA SER A 158 -4.74 -7.99 -14.89
C SER A 158 -5.88 -8.21 -13.91
N CYS A 159 -5.84 -7.52 -12.76
CA CYS A 159 -6.96 -7.50 -11.80
C CYS A 159 -8.27 -7.05 -12.48
N ALA A 160 -8.19 -6.00 -13.30
CA ALA A 160 -9.34 -5.43 -13.98
C ALA A 160 -9.97 -6.39 -15.01
N ASP A 161 -9.21 -7.30 -15.62
CA ASP A 161 -9.78 -8.27 -16.59
C ASP A 161 -10.84 -9.18 -15.97
N CYS A 162 -10.75 -9.44 -14.67
CA CYS A 162 -11.70 -10.29 -13.95
C CYS A 162 -12.70 -9.49 -13.10
N HIS A 163 -12.24 -8.42 -12.47
CA HIS A 163 -13.04 -7.68 -11.48
C HIS A 163 -13.73 -6.43 -12.05
N MET A 164 -13.31 -5.97 -13.23
CA MET A 164 -13.86 -4.80 -13.93
C MET A 164 -13.95 -5.08 -15.44
N PRO A 165 -14.76 -6.07 -15.88
CA PRO A 165 -14.88 -6.48 -17.28
C PRO A 165 -15.58 -5.43 -18.16
#